data_AF-A0A9E3GWH1-F1
#
_entry.id   AF-A0A9E3GWH1-F1
#
_cell.length_a   1.000
_cell.length_b   1.000
_cell.length_c   1.000
_cell.angle_alpha   90.00
_cell.angle_beta   90.00
_cell.angle_gamma   90.00
#
_symmetry.space_group_name_H-M   'P 1'
#
loop_
_entity.id
_entity.type
_entity.pdbx_description
1 polymer ?
#
loop_
_entity_poly.entity_id
_entity_poly.type
_entity_poly.pdbx_seq_one_letter_code
_entity_poly.pdbx_strand_id
1 'polypeptide(L)' 'MPEFLRMAAEAGRDPAEIPVTVFGVTPDPDRLRRWRDAGVARVVVSLPAADATTVLPILDRWEHMLRTAQ' A
#
# COMPACT_ATOMS: atom_id res chain seq x y z
N MET A 1 -8.20 -3.29 10.24
CA MET A 1 -9.45 -3.52 9.47
C MET A 1 -10.25 -4.69 10.03
N PRO A 2 -10.96 -4.55 11.16
CA PRO A 2 -11.61 -5.72 11.77
C PRO A 2 -12.87 -6.20 11.04
N GLU A 3 -13.68 -5.26 10.54
CA GLU A 3 -15.00 -5.58 9.98
C GLU A 3 -14.91 -6.32 8.64
N PHE A 4 -14.04 -5.87 7.72
CA PHE A 4 -13.82 -6.55 6.44
C PHE A 4 -13.35 -8.00 6.63
N LEU A 5 -12.42 -8.25 7.57
CA LEU A 5 -11.91 -9.59 7.85
C LEU A 5 -13.01 -10.49 8.46
N ARG A 6 -13.90 -9.92 9.28
CA ARG A 6 -15.11 -10.62 9.76
C ARG A 6 -16.02 -11.01 8.60
N MET A 7 -16.32 -10.09 7.68
CA MET A 7 -17.16 -10.37 6.50
C MET A 7 -16.56 -11.46 5.61
N ALA A 8 -15.23 -11.46 5.43
CA ALA A 8 -14.54 -12.52 4.69
C ALA A 8 -14.71 -13.89 5.35
N ALA A 9 -14.52 -13.96 6.68
CA ALA A 9 -14.69 -15.20 7.44
C ALA A 9 -16.15 -15.70 7.41
N GLU A 10 -17.14 -14.80 7.54
CA GLU A 10 -18.57 -15.11 7.43
C GLU A 10 -18.94 -15.65 6.04
N ALA A 11 -18.25 -15.19 4.99
CA ALA A 11 -18.39 -15.70 3.64
C ALA A 11 -17.60 -17.01 3.39
N GLY A 12 -16.99 -17.61 4.41
CA GLY A 12 -16.22 -18.85 4.32
C GLY A 12 -14.87 -18.69 3.60
N ARG A 13 -14.32 -17.47 3.55
CA ARG A 13 -12.99 -17.18 3.00
C ARG A 13 -11.98 -17.06 4.13
N ASP A 14 -10.74 -17.51 3.90
CA ASP A 14 -9.63 -17.20 4.79
C ASP A 14 -9.25 -15.71 4.63
N PRO A 15 -9.35 -14.89 5.69
CA PRO A 15 -8.96 -13.48 5.62
C PRO A 15 -7.47 -13.26 5.28
N ALA A 16 -6.59 -14.23 5.58
CA ALA A 16 -5.17 -14.17 5.23
C ALA A 16 -4.93 -14.31 3.71
N GLU A 17 -5.84 -14.98 3.00
CA GLU A 17 -5.79 -15.19 1.55
C GLU A 17 -6.38 -14.00 0.75
N ILE A 18 -6.86 -12.95 1.42
CA ILE A 18 -7.47 -11.77 0.79
C ILE A 18 -6.62 -10.52 1.07
N PRO A 19 -5.55 -10.29 0.29
CA PRO A 19 -4.68 -9.13 0.49
C PRO A 19 -5.41 -7.84 0.15
N VAL A 20 -5.35 -6.88 1.08
CA VAL A 20 -5.93 -5.54 0.88
C VAL A 20 -4.95 -4.66 0.11
N THR A 21 -5.44 -4.00 -0.93
CA THR A 21 -4.67 -3.06 -1.75
C THR A 21 -5.29 -1.67 -1.69
N VAL A 22 -4.47 -0.64 -1.47
CA VAL A 22 -4.89 0.76 -1.50
C VAL A 22 -4.40 1.42 -2.79
N PHE A 23 -5.29 2.09 -3.51
CA PHE A 23 -5.01 2.80 -4.76
C PHE A 23 -4.97 4.32 -4.57
N GLY A 24 -4.26 5.02 -5.44
CA GLY A 24 -4.24 6.49 -5.46
C GLY A 24 -3.45 7.10 -4.30
N VAL A 25 -2.42 6.39 -3.85
CA VAL A 25 -1.66 6.80 -2.67
C VAL A 25 -0.77 8.00 -2.98
N THR A 26 -0.88 9.03 -2.14
CA THR A 26 0.05 10.16 -2.09
C THR A 26 1.20 9.86 -1.14
N PRO A 27 2.41 10.41 -1.37
CA PRO A 27 3.54 10.21 -0.48
C PRO A 27 3.28 10.75 0.94
N ASP A 28 3.08 9.87 1.92
CA ASP A 28 2.97 10.18 3.36
C ASP A 28 3.48 8.98 4.20
N PRO A 29 4.68 9.07 4.82
CA PRO A 29 5.27 7.96 5.58
C PRO A 29 4.41 7.48 6.75
N ASP A 30 3.73 8.37 7.45
CA ASP A 30 2.94 8.01 8.63
C ASP A 30 1.65 7.31 8.23
N ARG A 31 1.08 7.69 7.08
CA ARG A 31 -0.05 6.99 6.49
C ARG A 31 0.33 5.59 6.01
N LEU A 32 1.50 5.44 5.39
CA LEU A 32 2.02 4.12 4.99
C LEU A 32 2.21 3.21 6.21
N ARG A 33 2.79 3.72 7.31
CA ARG A 33 2.91 3.00 8.59
C ARG A 33 1.54 2.52 9.10
N ARG A 34 0.57 3.44 9.20
CA ARG A 34 -0.78 3.09 9.68
C ARG A 34 -1.46 2.02 8.82
N TRP A 35 -1.30 2.07 7.51
CA TRP A 35 -1.89 1.05 6.62
C TRP A 35 -1.22 -0.31 6.77
N ARG A 36 0.11 -0.36 6.87
CA ARG A 36 0.83 -1.59 7.18
C ARG A 36 0.35 -2.19 8.50
N ASP A 37 0.31 -1.39 9.56
CA ASP A 37 -0.11 -1.85 10.89
C ASP A 37 -1.58 -2.29 10.90
N ALA A 38 -2.39 -1.77 9.98
CA ALA A 38 -3.78 -2.17 9.76
C ALA A 38 -3.96 -3.44 8.90
N GLY A 39 -2.88 -4.01 8.36
CA GLY A 39 -2.88 -5.23 7.54
C GLY A 39 -2.98 -5.00 6.03
N VAL A 40 -2.75 -3.79 5.53
CA VAL A 40 -2.69 -3.53 4.07
C VAL A 40 -1.45 -4.18 3.48
N ALA A 41 -1.65 -5.02 2.46
CA ALA A 41 -0.56 -5.76 1.83
C ALA A 41 0.15 -4.96 0.73
N ARG A 42 -0.57 -4.07 0.05
CA ARG A 42 -0.04 -3.37 -1.14
C ARG A 42 -0.58 -1.94 -1.25
N VAL A 43 0.25 -1.05 -1.77
CA VAL A 43 -0.15 0.27 -2.24
C VAL A 43 0.14 0.40 -3.73
N VAL A 44 -0.74 1.08 -4.45
CA VAL A 44 -0.57 1.38 -5.87
C VAL A 44 -0.50 2.88 -6.05
N VAL A 45 0.59 3.32 -6.68
CA VAL A 45 0.91 4.73 -6.91
C VAL A 45 0.83 5.02 -8.39
N SER A 46 0.45 6.25 -8.75
CA SER A 46 0.47 6.71 -10.13
C SER A 46 1.83 7.36 -10.43
N LEU A 47 2.39 7.04 -11.58
CA LEU A 47 3.57 7.67 -12.13
C LEU A 47 3.17 8.48 -13.36
N PRO A 48 3.81 9.64 -13.62
CA PRO A 48 3.61 10.34 -14.87
C PRO A 48 4.06 9.45 -16.04
N ALA A 49 3.38 9.57 -17.18
CA ALA A 49 3.84 8.97 -18.44
C ALA A 49 5.01 9.80 -19.00
N ALA A 50 6.20 9.58 -18.45
CA ALA A 50 7.42 10.30 -18.77
C ALA A 50 8.61 9.32 -18.91
N ASP A 51 9.76 9.83 -19.36
CA ASP A 51 10.97 9.03 -19.49
C ASP A 51 11.61 8.66 -18.13
N ALA A 52 12.63 7.81 -18.19
CA ALA A 52 13.33 7.30 -17.02
C ALA A 52 13.97 8.40 -16.16
N THR A 53 14.44 9.50 -16.75
CA THR A 53 15.07 10.60 -16.00
C THR A 53 14.06 11.31 -15.10
N THR A 54 12.78 11.27 -15.47
CA THR A 54 11.68 11.79 -14.65
C THR A 54 11.15 10.74 -13.67
N VAL A 55 10.98 9.49 -14.11
CA VAL A 55 10.29 8.46 -13.32
C VAL A 55 11.18 7.84 -12.23
N LEU A 56 12.46 7.57 -12.51
CA LEU A 56 13.34 6.90 -11.55
C LEU A 56 13.51 7.67 -10.23
N PRO A 57 13.72 9.00 -10.22
CA PRO A 57 13.80 9.75 -8.96
C PRO A 57 12.50 9.71 -8.12
N ILE A 58 11.35 9.52 -8.76
CA ILE A 58 10.07 9.35 -8.05
C ILE A 58 10.04 7.99 -7.37
N LEU A 59 10.49 6.93 -8.05
CA LEU A 59 10.61 5.59 -7.48
C LEU A 59 11.63 5.54 -6.33
N ASP A 60 12.76 6.25 -6.45
CA ASP A 60 13.76 6.35 -5.37
C ASP A 60 13.16 7.00 -4.11
N ARG A 61 12.31 8.01 -4.29
CA ARG A 61 11.59 8.63 -3.15
C ARG A 61 10.64 7.64 -2.48
N TRP A 62 9.91 6.84 -3.26
CA TRP A 62 9.04 5.79 -2.72
C TRP A 62 9.84 4.72 -1.99
N GLU A 63 10.97 4.30 -2.55
CA GLU A 63 11.88 3.34 -1.94
C GLU A 63 12.38 3.84 -0.58
N HIS A 64 12.86 5.08 -0.53
CA HIS A 64 13.34 5.70 0.70
C HIS A 64 12.24 5.77 1.77
N MET A 65 11.03 6.17 1.37
CA MET A 65 9.87 6.22 2.26
C MET A 65 9.49 4.85 2.79
N LEU A 66 9.48 3.81 1.96
CA LEU A 66 9.16 2.45 2.39
C LEU A 66 10.21 1.91 3.36
N ARG A 67 11.49 2.22 3.15
CA ARG A 67 12.56 1.83 4.09
C ARG A 67 12.48 2.53 5.43
N THR A 68 12.16 3.82 5.44
CA THR A 68 12.07 4.65 6.67
C THR A 68 10.73 4.51 7.39
N ALA A 69 9.71 4.00 6.70
CA ALA A 69 8.45 3.60 7.29
C ALA A 69 8.53 2.25 8.02
N GLN A 70 9.63 1.47 7.89
CA GLN A 70 9.85 0.25 8.67
C GLN A 70 9.75 0.50 10.18
#